data_AF-W1YNW2-F1
#
_entry.id   AF-W1YNW2-F1
#
_cell.length_a   1.000
_cell.length_b   1.000
_cell.length_c   1.000
_cell.angle_alpha   90.00
_cell.angle_beta   90.00
_cell.angle_gamma   90.00
#
_symmetry.space_group_name_H-M   'P 1'
#
loop_
_entity.id
_entity.type
_entity.pdbx_description
1 polymer ?
#
loop_
_entity_poly.entity_id
_entity_poly.type
_entity_poly.pdbx_seq_one_letter_code
_entity_poly.pdbx_strand_id
1 'polypeptide(L)'
;AAAEAAVKAAEDAAQAGKDKKAEVEADGVVNPDEKSAVDGLNDVTTEKKGTATPLVDSLPEGPVKEALKARLDQVTTSEVTVNDADSNGKPDSQDAAEAAAEAAVKAAEDAAQA
;
A
#
# COMPACT_ATOMS: atom_id res chain seq x y z
N ALA A 1 15.73 19.32 -16.78
CA ALA A 1 14.67 19.85 -17.70
C ALA A 1 13.27 19.56 -17.12
N ALA A 2 12.17 20.06 -17.71
CA ALA A 2 10.80 19.83 -17.20
C ALA A 2 10.44 18.33 -17.11
N ALA A 3 10.82 17.53 -18.11
CA ALA A 3 10.61 16.08 -18.10
C ALA A 3 11.34 15.39 -16.94
N GLU A 4 12.61 15.72 -16.73
CA GLU A 4 13.43 15.18 -15.64
C GLU A 4 12.88 15.52 -14.25
N ALA A 5 12.37 16.74 -14.06
CA ALA A 5 11.71 17.14 -12.83
C ALA A 5 10.39 16.37 -12.60
N ALA A 6 9.62 16.14 -13.66
CA ALA A 6 8.39 15.36 -13.58
C ALA A 6 8.66 13.88 -13.28
N VAL A 7 9.68 13.27 -13.89
CA VAL A 7 10.12 11.90 -13.57
C VAL A 7 10.54 11.81 -12.10
N LYS A 8 11.35 12.76 -11.61
CA LYS A 8 11.74 12.79 -10.21
C LYS A 8 10.52 12.91 -9.28
N ALA A 9 9.54 13.73 -9.62
CA ALA A 9 8.31 13.86 -8.82
C ALA A 9 7.50 12.55 -8.78
N ALA A 10 7.47 11.79 -9.86
CA ALA A 10 6.83 10.47 -9.91
C ALA A 10 7.58 9.43 -9.06
N GLU A 11 8.91 9.44 -9.09
CA GLU A 11 9.75 8.59 -8.25
C GLU A 11 9.61 8.93 -6.76
N ASP A 12 9.64 10.21 -6.41
CA ASP A 12 9.46 10.69 -5.03
C ASP A 12 8.07 10.27 -4.50
N ALA A 13 7.02 10.34 -5.32
CA ALA A 13 5.67 9.88 -4.96
C ALA A 13 5.61 8.36 -4.74
N ALA A 14 6.23 7.57 -5.63
CA ALA A 14 6.32 6.13 -5.46
C ALA A 14 7.12 5.75 -4.20
N GLN A 15 8.18 6.49 -3.88
CA GLN A 15 8.94 6.28 -2.66
C GLN A 15 8.11 6.58 -1.42
N ALA A 16 7.32 7.66 -1.42
CA ALA A 16 6.41 7.96 -0.31
C ALA A 16 5.39 6.83 -0.08
N GLY A 17 4.85 6.23 -1.15
CA GLY A 17 3.99 5.06 -1.05
C GLY A 17 4.68 3.84 -0.42
N LYS A 18 5.95 3.59 -0.78
CA LYS A 18 6.76 2.51 -0.18
C LYS A 18 7.06 2.76 1.28
N ASP A 19 7.39 4.00 1.64
CA ASP A 19 7.68 4.38 3.02
C ASP A 19 6.42 4.25 3.88
N LYS A 20 5.26 4.71 3.38
CA LYS A 20 3.99 4.56 4.09
C LYS A 20 3.58 3.10 4.22
N LYS A 21 3.80 2.27 3.20
CA LYS A 21 3.62 0.82 3.28
C LYS A 21 4.44 0.23 4.43
N ALA A 22 5.73 0.55 4.49
CA ALA A 22 6.61 0.04 5.55
C ALA A 22 6.18 0.53 6.95
N GLU A 23 5.68 1.76 7.06
CA GLU A 23 5.13 2.32 8.30
C GLU A 23 3.89 1.55 8.76
N VAL A 24 2.91 1.33 7.88
CA VAL A 24 1.65 0.67 8.26
C VAL A 24 1.79 -0.84 8.47
N GLU A 25 2.82 -1.49 7.89
CA GLU A 25 3.07 -2.91 8.15
C GLU A 25 3.95 -3.14 9.41
N ALA A 26 4.40 -2.08 10.09
CA ALA A 26 5.45 -2.17 11.11
C ALA A 26 5.01 -2.84 12.43
N ASP A 27 3.75 -2.69 12.82
CA ASP A 27 3.19 -3.28 14.03
C ASP A 27 2.54 -4.66 13.77
N GLY A 28 2.47 -5.08 12.50
CA GLY A 28 1.90 -6.36 12.07
C GLY A 28 0.38 -6.36 11.90
N VAL A 29 -0.27 -5.21 12.10
CA VAL A 29 -1.70 -5.00 11.83
C VAL A 29 -1.88 -3.88 10.82
N VAL A 30 -2.84 -4.02 9.92
CA VAL A 30 -3.18 -3.03 8.89
C VAL A 30 -4.68 -2.88 8.92
N ASN A 31 -5.14 -1.71 9.31
CA ASN A 31 -6.55 -1.36 9.34
C ASN A 31 -7.02 -0.68 8.03
N PRO A 32 -8.33 -0.46 7.84
CA PRO A 32 -8.86 0.16 6.63
C PRO A 32 -8.34 1.59 6.36
N ASP A 33 -8.14 2.39 7.41
CA ASP A 33 -7.66 3.78 7.28
C ASP A 33 -6.20 3.81 6.82
N GLU A 34 -5.37 2.90 7.33
CA GLU A 34 -3.99 2.72 6.92
C GLU A 34 -3.86 2.28 5.46
N LYS A 35 -4.69 1.32 5.03
CA LYS A 35 -4.77 0.96 3.61
C LYS A 35 -5.18 2.17 2.77
N SER A 36 -6.19 2.93 3.22
CA SER A 36 -6.63 4.13 2.50
C SER A 36 -5.53 5.17 2.36
N ALA A 37 -4.66 5.33 3.37
CA ALA A 37 -3.51 6.20 3.29
C ALA A 37 -2.48 5.76 2.22
N VAL A 38 -2.23 4.44 2.10
CA VAL A 38 -1.37 3.90 1.02
C VAL A 38 -2.02 4.09 -0.34
N ASP A 39 -3.32 3.82 -0.46
CA ASP A 39 -4.09 4.00 -1.70
C ASP A 39 -4.05 5.48 -2.17
N GLY A 40 -4.19 6.44 -1.25
CA GLY A 40 -4.08 7.86 -1.58
C GLY A 40 -2.70 8.25 -2.14
N LEU A 41 -1.62 7.65 -1.63
CA LEU A 41 -0.27 7.87 -2.17
C LEU A 41 -0.08 7.20 -3.53
N ASN A 42 -0.77 6.08 -3.79
CA ASN A 42 -0.79 5.43 -5.10
C ASN A 42 -1.50 6.28 -6.17
N ASP A 43 -2.58 6.97 -5.79
CA ASP A 43 -3.26 7.92 -6.68
C ASP A 43 -2.32 9.07 -7.07
N VAL A 44 -1.60 9.63 -6.09
CA VAL A 44 -0.58 10.66 -6.34
C VAL A 44 0.53 10.12 -7.26
N THR A 45 1.02 8.91 -7.00
CA THR A 45 2.04 8.25 -7.84
C THR A 45 1.56 8.12 -9.28
N THR A 46 0.32 7.66 -9.47
CA THR A 46 -0.30 7.50 -10.78
C THR A 46 -0.47 8.84 -11.51
N GLU A 47 -0.91 9.89 -10.80
CA GLU A 47 -1.03 11.25 -11.32
C GLU A 47 0.33 11.80 -11.79
N LYS A 48 1.38 11.68 -10.96
CA LYS A 48 2.71 12.17 -11.30
C LYS A 48 3.33 11.38 -12.45
N LYS A 49 3.17 10.05 -12.48
CA LYS A 49 3.59 9.22 -13.62
C LYS A 49 2.87 9.66 -14.90
N GLY A 50 1.55 9.85 -14.84
CA GLY A 50 0.75 10.34 -15.96
C GLY A 50 1.14 11.74 -16.46
N THR A 51 1.59 12.62 -15.57
CA THR A 51 2.13 13.95 -15.92
C THR A 51 3.50 13.86 -16.58
N ALA A 52 4.36 12.95 -16.11
CA ALA A 52 5.72 12.80 -16.61
C ALA A 52 5.78 12.13 -17.99
N THR A 53 4.93 11.13 -18.26
CA THR A 53 4.88 10.39 -19.53
C THR A 53 4.87 11.28 -20.77
N PRO A 54 3.90 12.21 -20.97
CA PRO A 54 3.87 13.04 -22.18
C PRO A 54 5.07 13.99 -22.29
N LEU A 55 5.66 14.41 -21.17
CA LEU A 55 6.85 15.26 -21.17
C LEU A 55 8.10 14.49 -21.63
N VAL A 56 8.25 13.24 -21.19
CA VAL A 56 9.33 12.34 -21.63
C VAL A 56 9.13 11.95 -23.09
N ASP A 57 7.90 11.65 -23.50
CA ASP A 57 7.57 11.27 -24.88
C ASP A 57 7.81 12.40 -25.89
N SER A 58 7.71 13.65 -25.45
CA SER A 58 7.98 14.85 -26.27
C SER A 58 9.47 15.15 -26.45
N LEU A 59 10.37 14.44 -25.76
CA LEU A 59 11.81 14.63 -25.92
C LEU A 59 12.30 14.11 -27.28
N PRO A 60 13.35 14.71 -27.87
CA PRO A 60 14.06 14.14 -29.01
C PRO A 60 14.54 12.72 -28.70
N GLU A 61 14.51 11.84 -29.70
CA GLU A 61 15.06 10.50 -29.58
C GLU A 61 16.54 10.55 -29.20
N GLY A 62 16.94 9.71 -28.25
CA GLY A 62 18.30 9.69 -27.75
C GLY A 62 18.42 9.17 -26.31
N PRO A 63 19.66 9.08 -25.79
CA PRO A 63 19.95 8.42 -24.51
C PRO A 63 19.23 9.06 -23.32
N VAL A 64 18.97 10.37 -23.35
CA VAL A 64 18.25 11.07 -22.27
C VAL A 64 16.80 10.61 -22.20
N LYS A 65 16.12 10.48 -23.34
CA LYS A 65 14.73 10.00 -23.41
C LYS A 65 14.63 8.57 -22.92
N GLU A 66 15.52 7.70 -23.39
CA GLU A 66 15.55 6.29 -23.01
C GLU A 66 15.82 6.11 -21.51
N ALA A 67 16.75 6.88 -20.94
CA ALA A 67 17.01 6.85 -19.50
C ALA A 67 15.81 7.31 -18.66
N LEU A 68 15.08 8.34 -19.11
CA LEU A 68 13.90 8.84 -18.41
C LEU A 68 12.70 7.89 -18.53
N LYS A 69 12.51 7.24 -19.68
CA LYS A 69 11.50 6.18 -19.84
C LYS A 69 11.78 5.00 -18.91
N ALA A 70 13.02 4.51 -18.88
CA ALA A 70 13.40 3.40 -18.00
C ALA A 70 13.15 3.72 -16.51
N ARG A 71 13.38 4.97 -16.09
CA ARG A 71 13.04 5.44 -14.74
C ARG A 71 11.53 5.46 -14.50
N LEU A 72 10.74 5.99 -15.44
CA LEU A 72 9.27 5.97 -15.33
C LEU A 72 8.69 4.56 -15.28
N ASP A 73 9.28 3.60 -15.98
CA ASP A 73 8.84 2.20 -15.96
C ASP A 73 9.03 1.57 -14.57
N GLN A 74 10.02 2.03 -13.80
CA GLN A 74 10.27 1.61 -12.41
C GLN A 74 9.36 2.29 -11.39
N VAL A 75 8.62 3.33 -11.78
CA VAL A 75 7.63 3.97 -10.91
C VAL A 75 6.40 3.06 -10.80
N THR A 76 6.24 2.45 -9.63
CA THR A 76 5.13 1.53 -9.30
C THR A 76 4.44 1.97 -8.01
N THR A 77 3.17 1.58 -7.87
CA THR A 77 2.38 1.73 -6.65
C THR A 77 2.79 0.70 -5.59
N SER A 78 2.28 0.88 -4.36
CA SER A 78 2.46 -0.03 -3.23
C SER A 78 1.14 -0.68 -2.83
N GLU A 79 1.16 -1.88 -2.27
CA GLU A 79 -0.06 -2.58 -1.86
C GLU A 79 0.09 -3.14 -0.44
N VAL A 80 -0.98 -3.02 0.36
CA VAL A 80 -1.13 -3.60 1.70
C VAL A 80 -2.46 -4.32 1.80
N THR A 81 -2.54 -5.32 2.68
CA THR A 81 -3.76 -6.11 2.92
C THR A 81 -4.29 -5.79 4.30
N VAL A 82 -5.57 -5.43 4.41
CA VAL A 82 -6.23 -5.24 5.70
C VAL A 82 -6.28 -6.58 6.42
N ASN A 83 -5.77 -6.60 7.66
CA ASN A 83 -5.85 -7.75 8.56
C ASN A 83 -6.31 -7.34 9.97
N ASP A 84 -6.67 -6.08 10.22
CA ASP A 84 -7.31 -5.57 11.44
C ASP A 84 -8.55 -4.77 11.01
N ALA A 85 -9.62 -5.48 10.65
CA ALA A 85 -10.76 -4.87 9.98
C ALA A 85 -11.58 -3.95 10.91
N ASP A 86 -11.60 -4.25 12.21
CA ASP A 86 -12.34 -3.49 13.22
C ASP A 86 -11.46 -2.47 13.98
N SER A 87 -10.17 -2.37 13.61
CA SER A 87 -9.21 -1.42 14.19
C SER A 87 -9.02 -1.62 15.70
N ASN A 88 -9.07 -2.87 16.15
CA ASN A 88 -8.92 -3.21 17.57
C ASN A 88 -7.45 -3.45 17.97
N GLY A 89 -6.51 -3.37 17.01
CA GLY A 89 -5.08 -3.59 17.22
C GLY A 89 -4.68 -5.06 17.30
N LYS A 90 -5.57 -5.98 16.92
CA LYS A 90 -5.31 -7.42 16.78
C LYS A 90 -5.56 -7.83 15.33
N PRO A 91 -4.79 -8.79 14.82
CA PRO A 91 -5.13 -9.38 13.53
C PRO A 91 -6.50 -10.10 13.61
N ASP A 92 -7.33 -10.01 12.57
CA ASP A 92 -8.64 -10.69 12.45
C ASP A 92 -8.53 -12.20 12.71
N SER A 93 -7.38 -12.80 12.36
CA SER A 93 -7.09 -14.21 12.64
C SER A 93 -7.01 -14.55 14.15
N GLN A 94 -6.53 -13.60 14.97
CA GLN A 94 -6.50 -13.71 16.42
C GLN A 94 -7.91 -13.58 16.99
N ASP A 95 -8.71 -12.63 16.52
CA ASP A 95 -10.10 -12.48 16.97
C ASP A 95 -10.95 -13.71 16.63
N ALA A 96 -10.78 -14.27 15.43
CA ALA A 96 -11.44 -15.52 15.05
C ALA A 96 -11.05 -16.69 15.97
N ALA A 97 -9.78 -16.76 16.38
CA ALA A 97 -9.30 -17.79 17.30
C ALA A 97 -9.84 -17.59 18.73
N GLU A 98 -9.89 -16.35 19.22
CA GLU A 98 -10.45 -16.00 20.53
C GLU A 98 -11.95 -16.35 20.58
N ALA A 99 -12.72 -15.94 19.58
CA ALA A 99 -14.15 -16.27 19.48
C ALA A 99 -14.40 -17.79 19.41
N ALA A 100 -13.57 -18.54 18.69
CA ALA A 100 -13.66 -20.00 18.62
C ALA A 100 -13.36 -20.67 19.98
N ALA A 101 -12.37 -20.16 20.71
CA ALA A 101 -12.02 -20.66 22.04
C ALA A 101 -13.16 -20.41 23.05
N GLU A 102 -13.75 -19.22 23.05
CA GLU A 102 -14.90 -18.88 23.89
C GLU A 102 -16.11 -19.79 23.59
N ALA A 103 -16.40 -20.01 22.31
CA ALA A 103 -17.48 -20.90 21.90
C ALA A 103 -17.25 -22.36 22.36
N ALA A 104 -16.00 -22.84 22.30
CA ALA A 104 -15.63 -24.18 22.76
C ALA A 104 -15.77 -24.34 24.28
N VAL A 105 -15.36 -23.32 25.07
CA VAL A 105 -15.54 -23.32 26.53
C VAL A 105 -17.02 -23.37 26.88
N LYS A 106 -17.84 -22.49 26.27
CA LYS A 106 -19.28 -22.48 26.50
C LYS A 106 -19.94 -23.83 26.17
N ALA A 107 -19.55 -24.44 25.06
CA ALA A 107 -20.05 -25.76 24.67
C ALA A 107 -19.68 -26.85 25.70
N ALA A 108 -18.47 -26.80 26.28
CA ALA A 108 -18.05 -27.72 27.31
C ALA A 108 -18.79 -27.51 28.64
N GLU A 109 -19.06 -26.26 29.02
CA GLU A 109 -19.86 -25.92 30.20
C GLU A 109 -21.32 -26.39 30.05
N ASP A 110 -21.95 -26.09 28.93
CA ASP A 110 -23.32 -26.51 28.61
C ASP A 110 -23.42 -28.06 28.62
N ALA A 111 -22.41 -28.76 28.09
CA ALA A 111 -22.36 -30.22 28.10
C ALA A 111 -22.14 -30.82 29.50
N ALA A 112 -21.45 -30.10 30.41
CA ALA A 112 -21.24 -30.56 31.78
C ALA A 112 -22.48 -30.35 32.68
N GLN A 113 -23.40 -29.47 32.27
CA GLN A 113 -24.65 -29.18 33.01
C GLN A 113 -25.84 -30.05 32.56
N ALA A 114 -25.72 -30.76 31.44
CA ALA A 114 -26.74 -31.67 30.89
C ALA A 114 -26.69 -33.06 31.53
#